data_AF-A0A2H3EDQ7-F1
#
_entry.id   AF-A0A2H3EDQ7-F1
#
_cell.length_a   1.000
_cell.length_b   1.000
_cell.length_c   1.000
_cell.angle_alpha   90.00
_cell.angle_beta   90.00
_cell.angle_gamma   90.00
#
_symmetry.space_group_name_H-M   'P 1'
#
loop_
_entity.id
_entity.type
_entity.pdbx_description
1 polymer ?
#
loop_
_entity_poly.entity_id
_entity_poly.type
_entity_poly.pdbx_seq_one_letter_code
_entity_poly.pdbx_strand_id
1 'polypeptide(L)'
;MFSLSSITSLLRPSLLPFRSPITLLTRSRGQLAPRKVKYLKRHKGRVPIPIGGSTRGTTLAFGDWGIRIRGNGMRLSAKQLTTAEDVIKRKLKVWKGAKVWLRCFPDIPVCIKGNETRMGKGKGTFEYWATRLPTGRVIFEIGGVPIREELARQILKQASSKLPCKMEFISRKTLPRLGRLLIEPPKPPKMPEDIVAAAEVAKSSSQIRATV
;
A
#
# COMPACT_ATOMS: atom_id res chain seq x y z
N MET A 1 21.55 -48.24 -62.74
CA MET A 1 20.52 -48.80 -61.85
C MET A 1 20.90 -48.44 -60.42
N PHE A 2 20.13 -47.54 -59.80
CA PHE A 2 19.96 -47.37 -58.35
C PHE A 2 21.23 -47.04 -57.51
N SER A 3 21.23 -46.23 -56.44
CA SER A 3 20.21 -45.50 -55.72
C SER A 3 20.86 -45.02 -54.41
N LEU A 4 20.68 -43.73 -54.06
CA LEU A 4 20.66 -43.17 -52.69
C LEU A 4 21.98 -43.21 -51.87
N SER A 5 22.36 -42.26 -51.03
CA SER A 5 21.94 -40.89 -50.74
C SER A 5 22.91 -40.41 -49.63
N SER A 6 23.73 -39.40 -49.90
CA SER A 6 24.51 -38.70 -48.87
C SER A 6 23.57 -37.86 -48.02
N ILE A 7 23.30 -38.29 -46.79
CA ILE A 7 22.57 -37.49 -45.80
C ILE A 7 23.61 -36.69 -45.00
N THR A 8 23.87 -35.48 -45.47
CA THR A 8 24.53 -34.43 -44.69
C THR A 8 23.61 -34.04 -43.53
N SER A 9 24.11 -34.16 -42.31
CA SER A 9 23.41 -33.77 -41.09
C SER A 9 23.21 -32.26 -41.02
N LEU A 10 22.07 -31.76 -41.47
CA LEU A 10 21.60 -30.40 -41.18
C LEU A 10 21.05 -30.33 -39.76
N LEU A 11 21.93 -30.34 -38.77
CA LEU A 11 21.58 -29.89 -37.42
C LEU A 11 21.62 -28.37 -37.39
N ARG A 12 20.53 -27.76 -37.84
CA ARG A 12 20.23 -26.34 -37.60
C ARG A 12 19.98 -26.17 -36.10
N PRO A 13 20.80 -25.42 -35.35
CA PRO A 13 20.46 -25.13 -33.97
C PRO A 13 19.21 -24.25 -34.01
N SER A 14 18.10 -24.74 -33.45
CA SER A 14 16.95 -23.90 -33.15
C SER A 14 17.39 -22.90 -32.07
N LEU A 15 17.80 -21.71 -32.51
CA LEU A 15 17.91 -20.54 -31.64
C LEU A 15 16.49 -20.18 -31.17
N LEU A 16 15.97 -20.93 -30.22
CA LEU A 16 14.90 -20.42 -29.37
C LEU A 16 15.51 -19.22 -28.63
N PRO A 17 14.92 -18.01 -28.77
CA PRO A 17 15.45 -16.87 -28.05
C PRO A 17 15.37 -17.21 -26.56
N PHE A 18 16.53 -17.18 -25.90
CA PHE A 18 16.68 -17.36 -24.47
C PHE A 18 15.81 -16.30 -23.79
N ARG A 19 14.55 -16.63 -23.48
CA ARG A 19 13.65 -15.73 -22.76
C ARG A 19 14.25 -15.55 -21.38
N SER A 20 14.81 -14.37 -21.12
CA SER A 20 15.34 -14.02 -19.81
C SER A 20 14.29 -14.30 -18.73
N PRO A 21 14.66 -14.88 -17.58
CA PRO A 21 13.71 -15.24 -16.51
C PRO A 21 12.98 -14.02 -15.95
N ILE A 22 13.50 -12.82 -16.22
CA ILE A 22 12.93 -11.52 -15.84
C ILE A 22 11.62 -11.22 -16.59
N THR A 23 11.39 -11.79 -17.77
CA THR A 23 10.15 -11.56 -18.55
C THR A 23 8.97 -12.43 -18.13
N LEU A 24 9.17 -13.43 -17.25
CA LEU A 24 8.07 -14.27 -16.74
C LEU A 24 7.27 -13.62 -15.61
N LEU A 25 7.71 -12.48 -15.07
CA LEU A 25 7.04 -11.79 -13.96
C LEU A 25 6.20 -10.57 -14.39
N THR A 26 6.20 -10.19 -15.67
CA THR A 26 5.46 -9.03 -16.18
C THR A 26 4.09 -9.41 -16.75
N ARG A 27 3.35 -10.34 -16.13
CA ARG A 27 1.99 -10.68 -16.57
C ARG A 27 0.93 -10.19 -15.59
N SER A 28 0.44 -8.96 -15.78
CA SER A 28 -0.55 -8.22 -14.98
C SER A 28 -0.07 -7.75 -13.58
N ARG A 29 0.59 -6.58 -13.55
CA ARG A 29 0.75 -5.78 -12.32
C ARG A 29 -0.38 -4.74 -12.14
N GLY A 30 -1.22 -4.55 -13.17
CA GLY A 30 -2.14 -3.41 -13.26
C GLY A 30 -3.57 -3.63 -12.77
N GLN A 31 -3.98 -4.87 -12.50
CA GLN A 31 -5.34 -5.13 -12.04
C GLN A 31 -5.29 -5.42 -10.54
N LEU A 32 -5.94 -4.57 -9.73
CA LEU A 32 -6.17 -4.79 -8.30
C LEU A 32 -7.15 -5.97 -8.11
N ALA A 33 -6.68 -7.17 -8.46
CA ALA A 33 -7.42 -8.42 -8.46
C ALA A 33 -6.45 -9.58 -8.16
N PRO A 34 -6.80 -10.52 -7.27
CA PRO A 34 -6.01 -11.72 -7.04
C PRO A 34 -6.05 -12.62 -8.28
N ARG A 35 -4.91 -13.22 -8.63
CA ARG A 35 -4.78 -14.06 -9.83
C ARG A 35 -5.44 -15.42 -9.73
N LYS A 36 -5.43 -16.01 -8.53
CA LYS A 36 -5.98 -17.36 -8.27
C LYS A 36 -6.82 -17.32 -7.01
N VAL A 37 -8.05 -17.80 -7.08
CA VAL A 37 -8.96 -17.90 -5.93
C VAL A 37 -9.70 -19.23 -6.01
N LYS A 38 -9.69 -20.01 -4.93
CA LYS A 38 -10.39 -21.31 -4.83
C LYS A 38 -11.91 -21.16 -5.02
N TYR A 39 -12.50 -20.15 -4.37
CA TYR A 39 -13.94 -19.85 -4.43
C TYR A 39 -14.21 -18.36 -4.65
N LEU A 40 -14.95 -18.02 -5.70
CA LEU A 40 -15.36 -16.65 -6.00
C LEU A 40 -16.51 -16.15 -5.10
N LYS A 41 -17.42 -17.03 -4.66
CA LYS A 41 -18.55 -16.63 -3.82
C LYS A 41 -18.14 -16.66 -2.34
N ARG A 42 -17.88 -15.50 -1.71
CA ARG A 42 -17.60 -15.40 -0.25
C ARG A 42 -18.68 -14.68 0.57
N HIS A 43 -18.87 -15.05 1.83
CA HIS A 43 -19.76 -14.34 2.74
C HIS A 43 -19.34 -12.87 2.93
N LYS A 44 -20.32 -11.99 3.17
CA LYS A 44 -20.10 -10.54 3.27
C LYS A 44 -19.08 -10.17 4.36
N GLY A 45 -19.15 -10.83 5.52
CA GLY A 45 -18.35 -10.50 6.70
C GLY A 45 -18.63 -9.09 7.23
N ARG A 46 -17.76 -8.60 8.12
CA ARG A 46 -17.76 -7.24 8.67
C ARG A 46 -16.35 -6.66 8.65
N VAL A 47 -16.23 -5.33 8.61
CA VAL A 47 -14.93 -4.66 8.74
C VAL A 47 -14.43 -4.89 10.18
N PRO A 48 -13.20 -5.37 10.38
CA PRO A 48 -12.68 -5.59 11.74
C PRO A 48 -12.53 -4.26 12.47
N ILE A 49 -12.94 -4.23 13.74
CA ILE A 49 -12.69 -3.12 14.66
C ILE A 49 -11.54 -3.58 15.57
N PRO A 50 -10.39 -2.86 15.61
CA PRO A 50 -9.23 -3.28 16.38
C PRO A 50 -9.43 -2.98 17.87
N ILE A 51 -10.20 -3.81 18.57
CA ILE A 51 -10.46 -3.68 20.01
C ILE A 51 -9.18 -3.99 20.82
N GLY A 52 -8.43 -5.00 20.40
CA GLY A 52 -7.20 -5.44 21.07
C GLY A 52 -5.95 -4.60 20.79
N GLY A 53 -6.08 -3.28 20.59
CA GLY A 53 -4.89 -2.42 20.56
C GLY A 53 -4.07 -2.45 19.25
N SER A 54 -4.56 -3.05 18.16
CA SER A 54 -3.74 -3.28 16.96
C SER A 54 -3.38 -1.99 16.22
N THR A 55 -2.08 -1.66 16.19
CA THR A 55 -1.48 -0.56 15.43
C THR A 55 -0.92 -0.99 14.07
N ARG A 56 -1.25 -2.21 13.62
CA ARG A 56 -0.64 -2.75 12.40
C ARG A 56 -1.06 -1.95 11.18
N GLY A 57 -0.07 -1.30 10.58
CA GLY A 57 -0.23 -0.57 9.34
C GLY A 57 -1.04 0.73 9.47
N THR A 58 -1.02 1.32 10.67
CA THR A 58 -1.46 2.69 10.95
C THR A 58 -0.34 3.72 10.77
N THR A 59 0.91 3.23 10.65
CA THR A 59 2.12 4.00 10.37
C THR A 59 2.54 3.84 8.91
N LEU A 60 3.31 4.83 8.42
CA LEU A 60 4.00 4.75 7.14
C LEU A 60 5.13 3.73 7.20
N ALA A 61 5.38 2.99 6.12
CA ALA A 61 6.57 2.12 6.08
C ALA A 61 7.48 2.30 4.85
N PHE A 62 6.98 2.80 3.72
CA PHE A 62 7.78 3.01 2.52
C PHE A 62 7.95 4.51 2.25
N GLY A 63 6.84 5.22 2.10
CA GLY A 63 6.84 6.63 1.73
C GLY A 63 7.20 7.58 2.86
N ASP A 64 7.28 8.86 2.51
CA ASP A 64 7.51 9.97 3.44
C ASP A 64 6.18 10.59 3.88
N TRP A 65 5.20 10.57 2.98
CA TRP A 65 3.86 11.09 3.17
C TRP A 65 2.81 10.05 2.80
N GLY A 66 1.61 10.16 3.37
CA GLY A 66 0.51 9.27 3.00
C GLY A 66 -0.85 9.73 3.49
N ILE A 67 -1.86 8.90 3.24
CA ILE A 67 -3.20 9.07 3.78
C ILE A 67 -3.66 7.84 4.54
N ARG A 68 -4.30 8.09 5.68
CA ARG A 68 -4.94 7.07 6.52
C ARG A 68 -6.42 7.37 6.73
N ILE A 69 -7.17 6.33 7.08
CA ILE A 69 -8.59 6.45 7.44
C ILE A 69 -8.70 7.13 8.82
N ARG A 70 -9.37 8.29 8.86
CA ARG A 70 -9.71 8.98 10.12
C ARG A 70 -11.09 8.58 10.64
N GLY A 71 -12.04 8.37 9.72
CA GLY A 71 -13.41 7.99 10.04
C GLY A 71 -13.59 6.52 10.42
N ASN A 72 -14.81 6.04 10.32
CA ASN A 72 -15.13 4.63 10.55
C ASN A 72 -14.46 3.75 9.50
N GLY A 73 -14.03 2.56 9.90
CA GLY A 73 -13.52 1.55 8.99
C GLY A 73 -14.56 1.18 7.94
N MET A 74 -14.11 0.98 6.70
CA MET A 74 -15.01 0.78 5.58
C MET A 74 -14.47 -0.24 4.57
N ARG A 75 -15.37 -0.70 3.70
CA ARG A 75 -15.03 -1.54 2.54
C ARG A 75 -14.72 -0.63 1.36
N LEU A 76 -13.53 -0.77 0.79
CA LEU A 76 -13.14 -0.06 -0.42
C LEU A 76 -13.13 -1.02 -1.61
N SER A 77 -13.70 -0.57 -2.72
CA SER A 77 -13.68 -1.33 -3.97
C SER A 77 -12.37 -1.10 -4.73
N ALA A 78 -11.98 -2.08 -5.54
CA ALA A 78 -10.80 -1.98 -6.40
C ALA A 78 -10.88 -0.75 -7.33
N LYS A 79 -12.06 -0.46 -7.92
CA LYS A 79 -12.28 0.73 -8.76
C LYS A 79 -11.99 2.04 -8.03
N GLN A 80 -12.41 2.17 -6.77
CA GLN A 80 -12.17 3.38 -5.97
C GLN A 80 -10.66 3.56 -5.70
N LEU A 81 -9.97 2.47 -5.35
CA LEU A 81 -8.53 2.48 -5.14
C LEU A 81 -7.78 2.85 -6.42
N THR A 82 -8.11 2.24 -7.56
CA THR A 82 -7.51 2.58 -8.87
C THR A 82 -7.76 4.05 -9.23
N THR A 83 -8.99 4.54 -9.03
CA THR A 83 -9.32 5.95 -9.32
C THR A 83 -8.48 6.92 -8.48
N ALA A 84 -8.31 6.63 -7.19
CA ALA A 84 -7.48 7.43 -6.30
C ALA A 84 -5.99 7.35 -6.67
N GLU A 85 -5.50 6.16 -7.01
CA GLU A 85 -4.13 5.91 -7.46
C GLU A 85 -3.82 6.69 -8.75
N ASP A 86 -4.75 6.70 -9.71
CA ASP A 86 -4.61 7.42 -10.97
C ASP A 86 -4.55 8.93 -10.79
N VAL A 87 -5.29 9.48 -9.81
CA VAL A 87 -5.20 10.91 -9.44
C VAL A 87 -3.80 11.22 -8.90
N ILE A 88 -3.28 10.39 -8.01
CA ILE A 88 -1.94 10.56 -7.44
C ILE A 88 -0.88 10.47 -8.55
N LYS A 89 -0.94 9.43 -9.39
CA LYS A 89 0.01 9.23 -10.50
C LYS A 89 -0.01 10.39 -11.50
N ARG A 90 -1.19 10.91 -11.84
CA ARG A 90 -1.33 12.07 -12.74
C ARG A 90 -0.61 13.30 -12.19
N LYS A 91 -0.72 13.57 -10.89
CA LYS A 91 -0.04 14.70 -10.26
C LYS A 91 1.45 14.45 -10.05
N LEU A 92 1.84 13.22 -9.72
CA LEU A 92 3.24 12.87 -9.49
C LEU A 92 4.08 12.77 -10.77
N LYS A 93 3.44 12.67 -11.95
CA LYS A 93 4.11 12.56 -13.25
C LYS A 93 5.19 13.64 -13.49
N VAL A 94 5.04 14.82 -12.88
CA VAL A 94 5.99 15.93 -12.98
C VAL A 94 7.36 15.57 -12.39
N TRP A 95 7.40 14.79 -11.31
CA TRP A 95 8.64 14.37 -10.66
C TRP A 95 9.10 13.03 -11.19
N LYS A 96 10.23 13.04 -11.90
CA LYS A 96 10.90 11.81 -12.33
C LYS A 96 11.40 11.05 -11.10
N GLY A 97 11.05 9.77 -10.99
CA GLY A 97 11.45 8.91 -9.87
C GLY A 97 10.46 8.87 -8.70
N ALA A 98 9.38 9.67 -8.71
CA ALA A 98 8.34 9.59 -7.69
C ALA A 98 7.63 8.23 -7.72
N LYS A 99 7.37 7.66 -6.54
CA LYS A 99 6.73 6.36 -6.37
C LYS A 99 5.46 6.50 -5.53
N VAL A 100 4.47 5.68 -5.88
CA VAL A 100 3.22 5.52 -5.14
C VAL A 100 3.17 4.09 -4.64
N TRP A 101 2.85 3.93 -3.36
CA TRP A 101 2.61 2.63 -2.77
C TRP A 101 1.16 2.53 -2.32
N LEU A 102 0.49 1.47 -2.79
CA LEU A 102 -0.80 1.06 -2.25
C LEU A 102 -0.54 0.06 -1.11
N ARG A 103 -1.03 0.37 0.09
CA ARG A 103 -0.78 -0.39 1.33
C ARG A 103 -1.81 -1.49 1.59
N CYS A 104 -2.90 -1.49 0.84
CA CYS A 104 -3.97 -2.48 0.93
C CYS A 104 -4.21 -3.17 -0.39
N PHE A 105 -4.54 -4.46 -0.36
CA PHE A 105 -4.90 -5.22 -1.55
C PHE A 105 -6.36 -5.68 -1.47
N PRO A 106 -7.16 -5.54 -2.54
CA PRO A 106 -8.53 -6.05 -2.57
C PRO A 106 -8.55 -7.53 -2.90
N ASP A 107 -8.69 -8.34 -1.85
CA ASP A 107 -8.67 -9.79 -1.85
C ASP A 107 -10.08 -10.41 -1.74
N ILE A 108 -11.10 -9.61 -1.40
CA ILE A 108 -12.45 -10.10 -1.12
C ILE A 108 -13.30 -9.98 -2.39
N PRO A 109 -13.81 -11.11 -2.92
CA PRO A 109 -14.75 -11.06 -4.03
C PRO A 109 -16.13 -10.66 -3.54
N VAL A 110 -16.73 -9.68 -4.20
CA VAL A 110 -18.09 -9.22 -3.93
C VAL A 110 -19.00 -9.73 -5.03
N CYS A 111 -20.03 -10.46 -4.62
CA CYS A 111 -21.09 -10.92 -5.52
C CYS A 111 -22.36 -10.14 -5.23
N ILE A 112 -23.03 -9.69 -6.27
CA ILE A 112 -24.26 -8.91 -6.20
C ILE A 112 -25.31 -9.65 -7.02
N LYS A 113 -26.54 -9.64 -6.51
CA LYS A 113 -27.71 -10.15 -7.22
C LYS A 113 -28.34 -8.96 -7.94
N GLY A 114 -28.75 -9.16 -9.19
CA GLY A 114 -29.34 -8.09 -10.00
C GLY A 114 -30.56 -7.48 -9.32
N ASN A 115 -30.69 -6.17 -9.39
CA ASN A 115 -31.76 -5.40 -8.74
C ASN A 115 -33.14 -5.78 -9.30
N GLU A 116 -33.20 -6.26 -10.53
CA GLU A 116 -34.38 -6.75 -11.23
C GLU A 116 -34.91 -8.09 -10.66
N THR A 117 -34.08 -8.85 -9.95
CA THR A 117 -34.44 -10.20 -9.49
C THR A 117 -34.95 -10.22 -8.05
N ARG A 118 -36.04 -10.94 -7.78
CA ARG A 118 -36.62 -11.09 -6.43
C ARG A 118 -35.69 -11.87 -5.48
N MET A 119 -35.93 -11.75 -4.17
CA MET A 119 -35.20 -12.45 -3.10
C MET A 119 -35.28 -14.00 -3.25
N GLY A 120 -34.32 -14.74 -2.67
CA GLY A 120 -34.22 -16.20 -2.79
C GLY A 120 -33.35 -16.68 -3.96
N LYS A 121 -33.55 -17.90 -4.46
CA LYS A 121 -32.85 -18.50 -5.64
C LYS A 121 -31.31 -18.51 -5.58
N GLY A 122 -30.75 -18.49 -4.37
CA GLY A 122 -29.31 -18.52 -4.14
C GLY A 122 -28.59 -17.18 -4.34
N LYS A 123 -27.26 -17.25 -4.46
CA LYS A 123 -26.38 -16.09 -4.45
C LYS A 123 -25.99 -15.64 -5.87
N GLY A 124 -25.95 -14.32 -6.07
CA GLY A 124 -25.61 -13.66 -7.33
C GLY A 124 -24.19 -13.93 -7.86
N THR A 125 -23.89 -13.31 -8.99
CA THR A 125 -22.63 -13.42 -9.74
C THR A 125 -21.55 -12.51 -9.15
N PHE A 126 -20.28 -12.79 -9.45
CA PHE A 126 -19.15 -11.96 -9.04
C PHE A 126 -19.16 -10.63 -9.81
N GLU A 127 -18.94 -9.51 -9.11
CA GLU A 127 -18.93 -8.18 -9.73
C GLU A 127 -17.59 -7.46 -9.57
N TYR A 128 -17.06 -7.36 -8.34
CA TYR A 128 -15.81 -6.65 -8.10
C TYR A 128 -15.04 -7.15 -6.88
N TRP A 129 -13.76 -6.77 -6.81
CA TRP A 129 -12.89 -7.00 -5.66
C TRP A 129 -12.97 -5.83 -4.68
N ALA A 130 -12.99 -6.15 -3.39
CA ALA A 130 -12.97 -5.17 -2.32
C ALA A 130 -11.95 -5.55 -1.24
N THR A 131 -11.56 -4.58 -0.42
CA THR A 131 -10.78 -4.79 0.79
C THR A 131 -11.53 -4.23 2.01
N ARG A 132 -11.31 -4.82 3.18
CA ARG A 132 -11.85 -4.33 4.46
C ARG A 132 -10.76 -3.57 5.19
N LEU A 133 -10.99 -2.30 5.46
CA LEU A 133 -9.99 -1.46 6.11
C LEU A 133 -10.51 -0.95 7.45
N PRO A 134 -9.81 -1.25 8.57
CA PRO A 134 -10.14 -0.69 9.86
C PRO A 134 -9.80 0.81 9.91
N THR A 135 -10.35 1.51 10.90
CA THR A 135 -9.98 2.89 11.20
C THR A 135 -8.47 2.99 11.50
N GLY A 136 -7.83 4.07 11.06
CA GLY A 136 -6.40 4.33 11.25
C GLY A 136 -5.50 3.68 10.21
N ARG A 137 -5.99 2.75 9.39
CA ARG A 137 -5.18 2.07 8.36
C ARG A 137 -4.72 3.04 7.28
N VAL A 138 -3.44 2.97 6.92
CA VAL A 138 -2.85 3.69 5.79
C VAL A 138 -3.26 3.03 4.48
N ILE A 139 -3.67 3.83 3.49
CA ILE A 139 -4.10 3.35 2.17
C ILE A 139 -3.03 3.62 1.12
N PHE A 140 -2.59 4.87 1.00
CA PHE A 140 -1.58 5.30 0.03
C PHE A 140 -0.41 5.94 0.73
N GLU A 141 0.77 5.69 0.19
CA GLU A 141 2.01 6.38 0.53
C GLU A 141 2.65 6.93 -0.74
N ILE A 142 3.31 8.08 -0.63
CA ILE A 142 4.07 8.72 -1.70
C ILE A 142 5.48 9.04 -1.22
N GLY A 143 6.44 9.03 -2.13
CA GLY A 143 7.84 9.26 -1.80
C GLY A 143 8.78 8.88 -2.94
N GLY A 144 10.05 8.66 -2.61
CA GLY A 144 11.12 8.34 -3.56
C GLY A 144 11.83 9.57 -4.15
N VAL A 145 11.27 10.76 -3.95
CA VAL A 145 11.85 12.06 -4.32
C VAL A 145 11.53 13.03 -3.17
N PRO A 146 12.40 13.98 -2.82
CA PRO A 146 12.06 15.03 -1.86
C PRO A 146 10.87 15.87 -2.38
N ILE A 147 9.69 15.61 -1.84
CA ILE A 147 8.45 16.35 -2.14
C ILE A 147 8.15 17.27 -0.97
N ARG A 148 7.95 18.56 -1.25
CA ARG A 148 7.50 19.54 -0.25
C ARG A 148 6.13 19.13 0.32
N GLU A 149 5.96 19.33 1.62
CA GLU A 149 4.76 18.88 2.34
C GLU A 149 3.46 19.46 1.76
N GLU A 150 3.46 20.74 1.37
CA GLU A 150 2.28 21.42 0.82
C GLU A 150 1.75 20.74 -0.44
N LEU A 151 2.66 20.36 -1.34
CA LEU A 151 2.33 19.67 -2.59
C LEU A 151 1.84 18.25 -2.31
N ALA A 152 2.52 17.52 -1.43
CA ALA A 152 2.10 16.20 -0.98
C ALA A 152 0.67 16.24 -0.41
N ARG A 153 0.40 17.23 0.45
CA ARG A 153 -0.91 17.43 1.08
C ARG A 153 -1.99 17.74 0.05
N GLN A 154 -1.72 18.60 -0.93
CA GLN A 154 -2.68 18.92 -2.00
C GLN A 154 -3.02 17.68 -2.86
N ILE A 155 -2.00 16.92 -3.28
CA ILE A 155 -2.18 15.70 -4.10
C ILE A 155 -3.02 14.67 -3.35
N LEU A 156 -2.65 14.42 -2.10
CA LEU A 156 -3.34 13.45 -1.25
C LEU A 156 -4.75 13.89 -0.87
N LYS A 157 -4.99 15.20 -0.72
CA LYS A 157 -6.34 15.75 -0.54
C LYS A 157 -7.22 15.44 -1.76
N GLN A 158 -6.72 15.66 -2.98
CA GLN A 158 -7.48 15.34 -4.20
C GLN A 158 -7.78 13.84 -4.33
N ALA A 159 -6.81 12.98 -3.96
CA ALA A 159 -7.02 11.54 -3.91
C ALA A 159 -8.08 11.15 -2.87
N SER A 160 -8.06 11.79 -1.69
CA SER A 160 -9.03 11.55 -0.62
C SER A 160 -10.47 11.85 -1.04
N SER A 161 -10.69 12.87 -1.88
CA SER A 161 -12.02 13.21 -2.42
C SER A 161 -12.60 12.13 -3.34
N LYS A 162 -11.78 11.19 -3.84
CA LYS A 162 -12.25 10.05 -4.65
C LYS A 162 -12.60 8.83 -3.80
N LEU A 163 -12.22 8.85 -2.53
CA LEU A 163 -12.49 7.77 -1.60
C LEU A 163 -13.73 8.12 -0.77
N PRO A 164 -14.61 7.14 -0.49
CA PRO A 164 -15.88 7.38 0.21
C PRO A 164 -15.73 7.68 1.72
N CYS A 165 -14.52 7.66 2.29
CA CYS A 165 -14.28 7.81 3.73
C CYS A 165 -13.43 9.04 4.06
N LYS A 166 -13.63 9.58 5.27
CA LYS A 166 -12.85 10.70 5.78
C LYS A 166 -11.41 10.27 6.05
N MET A 167 -10.48 10.93 5.37
CA MET A 167 -9.04 10.65 5.46
C MET A 167 -8.29 11.73 6.24
N GLU A 168 -7.12 11.36 6.70
CA GLU A 168 -6.15 12.24 7.35
C GLU A 168 -4.80 12.09 6.63
N PHE A 169 -4.15 13.23 6.38
CA PHE A 169 -2.79 13.30 5.86
C PHE A 169 -1.81 12.91 6.97
N ILE A 170 -0.80 12.12 6.64
CA ILE A 170 0.20 11.65 7.59
C ILE A 170 1.62 11.87 7.08
N SER A 171 2.49 12.16 8.02
CA SER A 171 3.94 12.24 7.88
C SER A 171 4.62 11.15 8.70
N ARG A 172 5.92 10.93 8.50
CA ARG A 172 6.69 9.97 9.33
C ARG A 172 6.71 10.32 10.82
N LYS A 173 6.58 11.61 11.16
CA LYS A 173 6.49 12.09 12.54
C LYS A 173 5.12 11.85 13.16
N THR A 174 4.11 11.51 12.35
CA THR A 174 2.74 11.35 12.85
C THR A 174 2.61 10.06 13.63
N LEU A 175 2.04 10.17 14.84
CA LEU A 175 1.80 9.06 15.74
C LEU A 175 0.87 7.99 15.14
N PRO A 176 1.03 6.71 15.52
CA PRO A 176 0.07 5.66 15.18
C PRO A 176 -1.33 5.98 15.71
N ARG A 177 -2.37 5.57 14.97
CA ARG A 177 -3.77 5.84 15.29
C ARG A 177 -4.49 4.56 15.65
N LEU A 178 -5.14 4.53 16.81
CA LEU A 178 -6.03 3.46 17.23
C LEU A 178 -7.46 3.96 17.34
N GLY A 179 -8.27 3.67 16.33
CA GLY A 179 -9.64 4.18 16.27
C GLY A 179 -9.65 5.71 16.29
N ARG A 180 -10.18 6.30 17.38
CA ARG A 180 -10.18 7.75 17.58
C ARG A 180 -8.92 8.28 18.27
N LEU A 181 -8.19 7.42 18.96
CA LEU A 181 -7.04 7.76 19.78
C LEU A 181 -5.77 7.82 18.92
N LEU A 182 -4.85 8.72 19.28
CA LEU A 182 -3.46 8.68 18.83
C LEU A 182 -2.65 8.00 19.93
N ILE A 183 -1.84 7.01 19.56
CA ILE A 183 -0.99 6.32 20.53
C ILE A 183 0.33 7.06 20.58
N GLU A 184 0.58 7.68 21.72
CA GLU A 184 1.87 8.23 22.05
C GLU A 184 2.84 7.10 22.43
N PRO A 185 4.11 7.15 21.99
CA PRO A 185 5.11 6.24 22.50
C PRO A 185 5.25 6.46 24.02
N PRO A 186 5.53 5.40 24.80
CA PRO A 186 5.78 5.56 26.22
C PRO A 186 6.93 6.57 26.39
N LYS A 187 6.71 7.58 27.23
CA LYS A 187 7.75 8.56 27.55
C LYS A 187 8.97 7.79 28.08
N PRO A 188 10.20 8.10 27.62
CA PRO A 188 11.38 7.50 28.20
C PRO A 188 11.36 7.70 29.72
N PRO A 189 11.81 6.70 30.51
CA PRO A 189 11.88 6.86 31.96
C PRO A 189 12.69 8.13 32.27
N LYS A 190 12.21 8.95 33.22
CA LYS A 190 12.99 10.08 33.70
C LYS A 190 14.27 9.50 34.31
N MET A 191 15.42 9.78 33.69
CA MET A 191 16.70 9.53 34.32
C MET A 191 16.77 10.37 35.60
N PRO A 192 17.39 9.87 36.68
CA PRO A 192 17.61 10.68 37.88
C PRO A 192 18.37 11.95 37.49
N GLU A 193 17.99 13.07 38.09
CA GLU A 193 18.44 14.42 37.69
C GLU A 193 19.97 14.53 37.72
N ASP A 194 20.62 13.82 38.64
CA ASP A 194 22.07 13.75 38.79
C ASP A 194 22.78 13.19 37.55
N ILE A 195 22.21 12.18 36.89
CA ILE A 195 22.79 11.57 35.69
C ILE A 195 22.62 12.49 34.48
N VAL A 196 21.50 13.22 34.42
CA VAL A 196 21.24 14.21 33.36
C VAL A 196 22.20 15.38 33.48
N ALA A 197 22.40 15.89 34.70
CA ALA A 197 23.37 16.94 35.00
C ALA A 197 24.81 16.49 34.64
N ALA A 198 25.20 15.27 35.02
CA ALA A 198 26.52 14.72 34.67
C ALA A 198 26.70 14.57 33.14
N ALA A 199 25.66 14.17 32.40
CA ALA A 199 25.70 14.04 30.96
C ALA A 199 25.75 15.40 30.22
N GLU A 200 25.12 16.45 30.75
CA GLU A 200 25.23 17.81 30.22
C GLU A 200 26.62 18.40 30.45
N VAL A 201 27.19 18.19 31.64
CA VAL A 201 28.58 18.60 31.96
C VAL A 201 29.59 17.85 31.07
N ALA A 202 29.36 16.56 30.78
CA ALA A 202 30.20 15.80 29.84
C ALA A 202 30.10 16.31 28.38
N LYS A 203 28.91 16.75 27.94
CA LYS A 203 28.74 17.34 26.61
C LYS A 203 29.41 18.71 26.48
N SER A 204 29.30 19.58 27.49
CA SER A 204 29.94 20.89 27.47
C SER A 204 31.47 20.80 27.49
N SER A 205 32.02 19.88 28.29
CA SER A 205 33.47 19.62 28.34
C SER A 205 34.02 18.97 27.06
N SER A 206 33.21 18.17 26.34
CA SER A 206 33.59 17.63 25.02
C SER A 206 33.60 18.67 23.89
N GLN A 207 32.71 19.67 23.93
CA GLN A 207 32.69 20.77 22.96
C GLN A 207 33.88 21.72 23.16
N ILE A 208 34.26 21.98 24.41
CA ILE A 208 35.44 22.80 24.74
C ILE A 208 36.72 22.13 24.22
N ARG A 209 36.83 20.80 24.32
CA ARG A 209 37.99 20.03 23.81
C ARG A 209 38.05 19.91 22.27
N ALA A 210 36.95 20.11 21.56
CA ALA A 210 36.90 20.03 20.10
C ALA A 210 37.16 21.39 19.40
N THR A 211 37.30 22.48 20.18
CA THR A 211 37.47 23.85 19.67
C THR A 211 38.91 24.38 19.87
N VAL A 212 39.79 23.57 20.47
CA VAL A 212 41.25 23.80 20.59
C VAL A 212 41.95 22.85 19.63
#